data_AF-A0A350LVY5-F1
#
_entry.id   AF-A0A350LVY5-F1
#
_cell.length_a   1.000
_cell.length_b   1.000
_cell.length_c   1.000
_cell.angle_alpha   90.00
_cell.angle_beta   90.00
_cell.angle_gamma   90.00
#
_symmetry.space_group_name_H-M   'P 1'
#
loop_
_entity.id
_entity.type
_entity.pdbx_description
1 polymer ?
#
loop_
_entity_poly.entity_id
_entity_poly.type
_entity_poly.pdbx_seq_one_letter_code
_entity_poly.pdbx_strand_id
1 'polypeptide(L)' 'MTAPFATDPGRTRGRRVAEEESAFRSPFQRDRDRIIHS' A
#
# COMPACT_ATOMS: atom_id res chain seq x y z
N MET A 1 15.52 -8.27 2.18
CA MET A 1 14.80 -9.47 2.67
C MET A 1 13.96 -9.04 3.85
N THR A 2 12.64 -9.13 3.76
CA THR A 2 11.73 -8.80 4.86
C THR A 2 11.70 -9.95 5.87
N ALA A 3 11.39 -9.66 7.13
CA ALA A 3 11.22 -10.70 8.15
C ALA A 3 10.05 -11.64 7.78
N PRO A 4 10.06 -12.92 8.16
CA PRO A 4 9.01 -13.89 7.82
C PRO A 4 7.60 -13.49 8.30
N PHE A 5 7.54 -12.68 9.35
CA PHE A 5 6.31 -12.16 9.94
C PHE A 5 5.92 -10.77 9.43
N ALA A 6 6.68 -10.19 8.49
CA ALA A 6 6.39 -8.87 7.95
C ALA A 6 5.18 -8.92 7.00
N THR A 7 4.38 -7.86 7.02
CA THR A 7 3.28 -7.69 6.08
C THR A 7 3.80 -7.47 4.66
N ASP A 8 3.17 -8.12 3.68
CA ASP A 8 3.46 -7.98 2.26
C ASP A 8 2.46 -7.01 1.59
N PRO A 9 2.91 -5.91 0.97
CA PRO A 9 2.04 -4.99 0.23
C PRO A 9 1.29 -5.66 -0.93
N GLY A 10 1.86 -6.70 -1.56
CA GLY A 10 1.20 -7.46 -2.64
C GLY A 10 0.08 -8.39 -2.15
N ARG A 11 -0.02 -8.61 -0.83
CA ARG A 11 -1.06 -9.42 -0.19
C ARG A 11 -2.04 -8.58 0.64
N THR A 12 -2.14 -7.30 0.33
CA THR A 12 -3.10 -6.41 0.97
C THR A 12 -4.55 -6.86 0.72
N ARG A 13 -5.46 -6.53 1.63
CA ARG A 13 -6.91 -6.74 1.45
C ARG A 13 -7.54 -5.71 0.50
N GLY A 14 -6.75 -4.77 -0.01
CA GLY A 14 -7.22 -3.69 -0.87
C GLY A 14 -7.87 -2.56 -0.08
N ARG A 15 -8.57 -1.68 -0.80
CA ARG A 15 -9.24 -0.49 -0.25
C ARG A 15 -10.74 -0.70 -0.18
N ARG A 16 -11.40 0.02 0.73
CA ARG A 16 -12.86 -0.01 0.86
C ARG A 16 -13.57 0.43 -0.42
N VAL A 17 -12.99 1.40 -1.13
CA VAL A 17 -13.44 1.84 -2.45
C VAL A 17 -12.38 1.41 -3.46
N ALA A 18 -12.80 0.81 -4.57
CA ALA A 18 -11.90 0.37 -5.63
C ALA A 18 -11.15 1.58 -6.21
N GLU A 19 -9.85 1.43 -6.39
CA GLU A 19 -8.97 2.42 -6.99
C GLU A 19 -8.00 1.72 -7.93
N GLU A 20 -7.59 2.39 -9.00
CA GLU A 20 -6.52 1.88 -9.86
C GLU A 20 -5.19 1.77 -9.10
N GLU A 21 -4.46 0.70 -9.35
CA GLU A 21 -3.14 0.50 -8.78
C GLU A 21 -2.12 1.50 -9.34
N SER A 22 -1.11 1.82 -8.54
CA SER A 22 -0.02 2.68 -9.00
C SER A 22 1.07 1.81 -9.63
N ALA A 23 1.55 2.19 -10.81
CA ALA A 23 2.67 1.54 -11.46
C ALA A 23 4.01 1.68 -10.70
N PHE A 24 4.12 2.67 -9.79
CA PHE A 24 5.40 3.04 -9.17
C PHE A 24 5.39 3.03 -7.65
N ARG A 25 4.21 3.06 -7.02
CA ARG A 25 4.07 3.10 -5.56
C ARG A 25 3.39 1.84 -5.07
N SER A 26 3.94 1.25 -4.01
CA SER A 26 3.23 0.22 -3.26
C SER A 26 1.97 0.81 -2.61
N PRO A 27 0.95 -0.03 -2.31
CA PRO A 27 -0.24 0.41 -1.59
C PRO A 27 0.08 1.21 -0.31
N PHE A 28 1.06 0.75 0.47
CA PHE A 28 1.46 1.39 1.73
C PHE A 28 2.22 2.71 1.53
N GLN A 29 3.02 2.84 0.46
CA GLN A 29 3.65 4.12 0.11
C GLN A 29 2.59 5.16 -0.26
N ARG A 30 1.58 4.76 -1.04
CA ARG A 30 0.47 5.64 -1.44
C ARG A 30 -0.41 6.04 -0.24
N ASP A 31 -0.56 5.16 0.75
CA ASP A 31 -1.26 5.50 2.01
C ASP A 31 -0.52 6.57 2.80
N ARG A 32 0.80 6.39 2.98
CA ARG A 32 1.65 7.36 3.64
C ARG A 32 1.58 8.73 2.95
N ASP A 33 1.68 8.76 1.63
CA ASP A 33 1.64 10.02 0.88
C ASP A 33 0.28 10.73 1.09
N ARG A 34 -0.85 10.03 1.14
CA ARG A 34 -2.16 10.66 1.44
C ARG A 34 -2.19 11.29 2.83
N ILE A 35 -1.73 10.55 3.83
CA ILE A 35 -1.76 11.01 5.23
C ILE A 35 -0.91 12.28 5.41
N ILE A 36 0.22 12.38 4.71
CA ILE A 36 1.13 13.55 4.81
C ILE A 36 0.55 14.80 4.14
N HIS A 37 -0.25 14.63 3.08
CA HIS A 37 -0.73 15.73 2.24
C HIS A 37 -2.22 16.06 2.42
N SER A 38 -2.89 15.46 3.40
CA SER A 38 -4.27 15.78 3.82
C SER A 38 -4.28 16.70 5.02
#